data_AF-E1R336-F1
#
_entry.id   AF-E1R336-F1
#
_cell.length_a   1.000
_cell.length_b   1.000
_cell.length_c   1.000
_cell.angle_alpha   90.00
_cell.angle_beta   90.00
_cell.angle_gamma   90.00
#
_symmetry.space_group_name_H-M   'P 1'
#
loop_
_entity.id
_entity.type
_entity.pdbx_description
1 polymer ?
#
loop_
_entity_poly.entity_id
_entity_poly.type
_entity_poly.pdbx_seq_one_letter_code
_entity_poly.pdbx_strand_id
1 'polypeptide(L)'
;MRKITLYLVFSILLIAFLFFNGCSSSTKEAQYPNFDSNGIIEYQHLKHGLSEPYAAVILYEYEIDNYTKYQISYLSCNCRAASENYQHLLYVEINNNNDTPEEATIRNIAFQFWGDSPVNPENGITYNEIKNEFLPYLQYKSKAEIDKMTSLKDITDAGQVERNGEKFDFVDAYTGASVSIDNTLSVLRALFKYHTAKYYNS
;
A
#
# COMPACT_ATOMS: atom_id res chain seq x y z
N MET A 1 8.02 -68.72 -8.11
CA MET A 1 8.44 -67.41 -8.67
C MET A 1 7.27 -66.49 -9.03
N ARG A 2 6.25 -66.93 -9.76
CA ARG A 2 5.13 -66.09 -10.25
C ARG A 2 4.28 -65.38 -9.15
N LYS A 3 4.18 -65.96 -7.94
CA LYS A 3 3.46 -65.35 -6.81
C LYS A 3 4.21 -64.17 -6.17
N ILE A 4 5.55 -64.25 -6.10
CA ILE A 4 6.39 -63.21 -5.48
C ILE A 4 6.35 -61.93 -6.31
N THR A 5 6.38 -62.06 -7.65
CA THR A 5 6.25 -60.93 -8.58
C THR A 5 4.89 -60.23 -8.45
N LEU A 6 3.82 -60.96 -8.17
CA LEU A 6 2.47 -60.39 -8.00
C LEU A 6 2.36 -59.54 -6.72
N TYR A 7 2.91 -60.03 -5.60
CA TYR A 7 2.94 -59.26 -4.35
C TYR A 7 3.82 -58.01 -4.45
N LEU A 8 4.95 -58.10 -5.15
CA LEU A 8 5.85 -56.96 -5.35
C LEU A 8 5.18 -55.85 -6.17
N VAL A 9 4.49 -56.23 -7.25
CA VAL A 9 3.73 -55.27 -8.09
C VAL A 9 2.58 -54.65 -7.30
N PHE A 10 1.88 -55.44 -6.48
CA PHE A 10 0.78 -54.94 -5.65
C PHE A 10 1.28 -53.97 -4.56
N SER A 11 2.42 -54.24 -3.92
CA SER A 11 3.04 -53.33 -2.95
C SER A 11 3.52 -52.03 -3.59
N ILE A 12 4.08 -52.07 -4.80
CA ILE A 12 4.50 -50.86 -5.54
C ILE A 12 3.27 -50.03 -5.93
N LEU A 13 2.17 -50.67 -6.35
CA LEU A 13 0.91 -49.99 -6.66
C LEU A 13 0.28 -49.35 -5.42
N LEU A 14 0.31 -50.02 -4.27
CA LEU A 14 -0.20 -49.48 -3.01
C LEU A 14 0.61 -48.27 -2.54
N ILE A 15 1.94 -48.32 -2.68
CA ILE A 15 2.84 -47.21 -2.36
C ILE A 15 2.60 -46.04 -3.32
N ALA A 16 2.45 -46.29 -4.62
CA ALA A 16 2.12 -45.25 -5.59
C ALA A 16 0.76 -44.60 -5.28
N PHE A 17 -0.25 -45.37 -4.87
CA PHE A 17 -1.57 -44.84 -4.50
C PHE A 17 -1.53 -43.96 -3.23
N LEU A 18 -0.61 -44.25 -2.30
CA LEU A 18 -0.39 -43.42 -1.12
C LEU A 18 0.34 -42.10 -1.46
N PHE A 19 1.21 -42.08 -2.47
CA PHE A 19 1.84 -40.84 -2.95
C PHE A 19 0.90 -39.91 -3.74
N PHE A 20 -0.16 -40.44 -4.34
CA PHE A 20 -1.17 -39.62 -5.06
C PHE A 20 -2.29 -39.05 -4.16
N ASN A 21 -2.39 -39.48 -2.90
CA ASN A 21 -3.30 -38.87 -1.91
C ASN A 21 -2.59 -37.85 -1.02
N GLY A 22 -1.47 -37.28 -1.49
CA GLY A 22 -0.88 -36.10 -0.85
C GLY A 22 -1.94 -35.02 -0.76
N CYS A 23 -2.42 -34.78 0.46
CA CYS A 23 -3.45 -33.82 0.80
C CYS A 23 -3.30 -32.54 -0.02
N SER A 24 -4.19 -32.32 -0.99
CA SER A 24 -4.53 -30.97 -1.39
C SER A 24 -5.33 -30.37 -0.23
N SER A 25 -4.64 -30.02 0.86
CA SER A 25 -5.18 -29.10 1.84
C SER A 25 -5.20 -27.74 1.15
N SER A 26 -6.19 -27.51 0.29
CA SER A 26 -6.67 -26.16 0.05
C SER A 26 -7.14 -25.69 1.41
N THR A 27 -6.28 -24.94 2.10
CA THR A 27 -6.71 -24.10 3.21
C THR A 27 -7.84 -23.26 2.62
N LYS A 28 -9.09 -23.58 2.97
CA LYS A 28 -10.19 -22.66 2.71
C LYS A 28 -9.76 -21.38 3.41
N GLU A 29 -9.47 -20.34 2.63
CA GLU A 29 -9.24 -19.02 3.21
C GLU A 29 -10.41 -18.75 4.14
N ALA A 30 -10.10 -18.41 5.39
CA ALA A 30 -11.10 -18.08 6.36
C ALA A 30 -11.82 -16.83 5.84
N GLN A 31 -13.06 -16.99 5.39
CA GLN A 31 -13.89 -15.88 4.98
C GLN A 31 -14.48 -15.24 6.23
N TYR A 32 -14.16 -13.97 6.44
CA TYR A 32 -14.74 -13.18 7.50
C TYR A 32 -15.70 -12.17 6.86
N PRO A 33 -16.89 -11.94 7.44
CA PRO A 33 -17.83 -10.93 6.91
C PRO A 33 -17.22 -9.52 6.83
N ASN A 34 -16.19 -9.24 7.63
CA ASN A 34 -15.52 -7.96 7.75
C ASN A 34 -14.11 -7.93 7.13
N PHE A 35 -13.65 -9.02 6.50
CA PHE A 35 -12.33 -9.07 5.86
C PHE A 35 -12.29 -10.06 4.70
N ASP A 36 -11.79 -9.59 3.56
CA ASP A 36 -11.63 -10.34 2.32
C ASP A 36 -10.21 -10.13 1.77
N SER A 37 -9.61 -11.18 1.20
CA SER A 37 -8.27 -11.13 0.61
C SER A 37 -8.20 -10.20 -0.60
N ASN A 38 -9.34 -9.88 -1.23
CA ASN A 38 -9.44 -8.82 -2.25
C ASN A 38 -9.05 -7.42 -1.72
N GLY A 39 -9.04 -7.21 -0.40
CA GLY A 39 -8.55 -5.99 0.23
C GLY A 39 -7.01 -5.88 0.29
N ILE A 40 -6.27 -6.88 -0.19
CA ILE A 40 -4.81 -6.83 -0.28
C ILE A 40 -4.42 -6.21 -1.62
N ILE A 41 -3.75 -5.06 -1.58
CA ILE A 41 -3.26 -4.34 -2.77
C ILE A 41 -1.73 -4.34 -2.79
N GLU A 42 -1.15 -4.60 -3.96
CA GLU A 42 0.30 -4.48 -4.14
C GLU A 42 0.69 -3.02 -4.40
N TYR A 43 1.71 -2.54 -3.69
CA TYR A 43 2.37 -1.27 -3.98
C TYR A 43 3.88 -1.49 -4.08
N GLN A 44 4.57 -0.58 -4.76
CA GLN A 44 6.02 -0.61 -4.85
C GLN A 44 6.62 0.09 -3.64
N HIS A 45 7.26 -0.65 -2.75
CA HIS A 45 7.98 -0.07 -1.61
C HIS A 45 9.33 0.46 -2.09
N LEU A 46 9.54 1.76 -1.94
CA LEU A 46 10.69 2.52 -2.38
C LEU A 46 11.64 2.78 -1.21
N LYS A 47 12.91 2.43 -1.38
CA LYS A 47 13.97 2.65 -0.38
C LYS A 47 15.34 2.83 -1.04
N HIS A 48 15.94 4.00 -0.89
CA HIS A 48 17.29 4.32 -1.39
C HIS A 48 17.53 3.89 -2.85
N GLY A 49 16.54 4.09 -3.72
CA GLY A 49 16.60 3.71 -5.14
C GLY A 49 16.27 2.25 -5.45
N LEU A 50 15.98 1.43 -4.43
CA LEU A 50 15.40 0.10 -4.59
C LEU A 50 13.87 0.19 -4.61
N SER A 51 13.26 -0.66 -5.44
CA SER A 51 11.81 -0.81 -5.56
C SER A 51 11.46 -2.29 -5.44
N GLU A 52 10.61 -2.64 -4.48
CA GLU A 52 10.21 -4.02 -4.22
C GLU A 52 8.68 -4.10 -4.06
N PRO A 53 8.02 -5.17 -4.52
CA PRO A 53 6.58 -5.34 -4.34
C PRO A 53 6.24 -5.67 -2.89
N TYR A 54 5.41 -4.85 -2.26
CA TYR A 54 4.93 -5.02 -0.89
C TYR A 54 3.40 -5.06 -0.87
N ALA A 55 2.83 -5.72 0.13
CA ALA A 55 1.39 -5.77 0.35
C ALA A 55 0.95 -4.63 1.28
N ALA A 56 -0.05 -3.87 0.84
CA ALA A 56 -0.86 -3.02 1.71
C ALA A 56 -2.24 -3.69 1.88
N VAL A 57 -2.88 -3.45 3.01
CA VAL A 57 -4.15 -4.07 3.37
C VAL A 57 -5.20 -3.00 3.62
N ILE A 58 -6.27 -3.02 2.84
CA ILE A 58 -7.47 -2.23 3.06
C ILE A 58 -8.22 -2.86 4.23
N LEU A 59 -8.11 -2.25 5.41
CA LEU A 59 -8.75 -2.71 6.64
C LEU A 59 -10.22 -2.31 6.72
N TYR A 60 -10.60 -1.25 6.01
CA TYR A 60 -11.96 -0.75 5.95
C TYR A 60 -12.22 -0.14 4.59
N GLU A 61 -13.35 -0.48 4.00
CA GLU A 61 -13.88 0.08 2.76
C GLU A 61 -15.37 0.33 2.95
N TYR A 62 -15.83 1.53 2.60
CA TYR A 62 -17.25 1.86 2.68
C TYR A 62 -17.65 2.87 1.61
N GLU A 63 -18.50 2.42 0.69
CA GLU A 63 -19.05 3.24 -0.39
C GLU A 63 -20.21 4.11 0.11
N ILE A 64 -20.18 5.37 -0.28
CA ILE A 64 -21.26 6.35 -0.14
C ILE A 64 -21.52 6.91 -1.55
N ASP A 65 -22.73 7.40 -1.81
CA ASP A 65 -23.20 7.84 -3.14
C ASP A 65 -22.18 8.63 -3.97
N ASN A 66 -21.39 9.52 -3.34
CA ASN A 66 -20.44 10.38 -4.03
C ASN A 66 -18.96 10.12 -3.72
N TYR A 67 -18.63 9.22 -2.78
CA TYR A 67 -17.24 8.89 -2.44
C TYR A 67 -17.13 7.56 -1.68
N THR A 68 -15.97 6.93 -1.77
CA THR A 68 -15.63 5.73 -0.97
C THR A 68 -14.58 6.06 0.07
N LYS A 69 -14.78 5.56 1.30
CA LYS A 69 -13.84 5.65 2.42
C LYS A 69 -12.92 4.44 2.45
N TYR A 70 -11.65 4.67 2.77
CA TYR A 70 -10.65 3.63 2.94
C TYR A 70 -9.83 3.85 4.21
N GLN A 71 -9.52 2.77 4.92
CA GLN A 71 -8.40 2.71 5.86
C GLN A 71 -7.40 1.68 5.35
N ILE A 72 -6.17 2.11 5.02
CA ILE A 72 -5.13 1.27 4.43
C ILE A 72 -3.97 1.13 5.41
N SER A 73 -3.61 -0.11 5.71
CA SER A 73 -2.41 -0.47 6.47
C SER A 73 -1.26 -0.80 5.51
N TYR A 74 -0.10 -0.18 5.68
CA TYR A 74 1.08 -0.44 4.83
C TYR A 74 2.39 -0.15 5.58
N LEU A 75 3.53 -0.57 5.02
CA LEU A 75 4.84 -0.26 5.58
C LEU A 75 5.41 0.97 4.86
N SER A 76 5.59 2.08 5.58
CA SER A 76 6.11 3.32 4.99
C SER A 76 7.62 3.35 4.92
N CYS A 77 8.30 2.82 5.94
CA CYS A 77 9.75 2.80 6.02
C CYS A 77 10.19 1.56 6.79
N ASN A 78 11.20 0.87 6.27
CA ASN A 78 11.89 -0.22 6.96
C ASN A 78 13.39 0.09 7.15
N CYS A 79 13.75 1.37 7.12
CA CYS A 79 15.14 1.83 7.23
C CYS A 79 15.66 1.80 8.68
N ARG A 80 14.79 1.59 9.66
CA ARG A 80 15.14 1.54 11.09
C ARG A 80 14.80 0.20 11.72
N ALA A 81 15.29 0.02 12.95
CA ALA A 81 14.99 -1.16 13.76
C ALA A 81 13.47 -1.37 13.87
N ALA A 82 13.06 -2.64 13.94
CA ALA A 82 11.65 -3.00 14.08
C ALA A 82 11.00 -2.45 15.37
N SER A 83 11.78 -2.06 16.37
CA SER A 83 11.27 -1.38 17.57
C SER A 83 10.77 0.05 17.30
N GLU A 84 11.17 0.66 16.19
CA GLU A 84 10.87 2.04 15.82
C GLU A 84 9.89 2.14 14.63
N ASN A 85 9.68 1.04 13.90
CA ASN A 85 8.87 0.99 12.69
C ASN A 85 7.67 0.07 12.89
N TYR A 86 6.49 0.62 12.63
CA TYR A 86 5.20 -0.07 12.61
C TYR A 86 4.57 0.09 11.22
N GLN A 87 3.44 -0.59 10.99
CA GLN A 87 2.63 -0.24 9.83
C GLN A 87 1.99 1.13 10.02
N HIS A 88 1.91 1.91 8.93
CA HIS A 88 1.11 3.11 8.83
C HIS A 88 -0.36 2.76 8.68
N LEU A 89 -1.24 3.59 9.21
CA LEU A 89 -2.67 3.57 8.89
C LEU A 89 -3.04 4.89 8.21
N LEU A 90 -3.32 4.82 6.91
CA LEU A 90 -3.76 5.94 6.09
C LEU A 90 -5.26 5.88 5.88
N TYR A 91 -5.94 6.97 6.20
CA TYR A 91 -7.32 7.21 5.83
C TYR A 91 -7.38 8.00 4.54
N VAL A 92 -8.20 7.56 3.59
CA VAL A 92 -8.43 8.25 2.31
C VAL A 92 -9.92 8.20 1.96
N GLU A 93 -10.46 9.32 1.51
CA GLU A 93 -11.73 9.40 0.80
C GLU A 93 -11.44 9.67 -0.68
N ILE A 94 -12.02 8.88 -1.58
CA ILE A 94 -11.91 9.08 -3.04
C ILE A 94 -13.29 9.36 -3.59
N ASN A 95 -13.45 10.43 -4.38
CA ASN A 95 -14.71 10.76 -5.04
C ASN A 95 -15.08 9.72 -6.11
N ASN A 96 -16.37 9.34 -6.15
CA ASN A 96 -16.93 8.35 -7.09
C ASN A 96 -17.70 9.01 -8.25
N ASN A 97 -17.88 10.33 -8.19
CA ASN A 97 -18.77 11.08 -9.08
C ASN A 97 -18.03 11.80 -10.22
N ASN A 98 -16.78 11.45 -10.46
CA ASN A 98 -16.02 11.96 -11.60
C ASN A 98 -16.44 11.21 -12.87
N ASP A 99 -16.31 11.86 -14.04
CA ASP A 99 -16.78 11.28 -15.31
C ASP A 99 -15.88 10.15 -15.79
N THR A 100 -14.60 10.17 -15.40
CA THR A 100 -13.59 9.18 -15.82
C THR A 100 -12.75 8.65 -14.66
N PRO A 101 -12.19 7.43 -14.77
CA PRO A 101 -11.26 6.87 -13.78
C PRO A 101 -10.09 7.80 -13.45
N GLU A 102 -9.55 8.48 -14.45
CA GLU A 102 -8.40 9.38 -14.36
C GLU A 102 -8.70 10.63 -13.53
N GLU A 103 -9.96 11.05 -13.49
CA GLU A 103 -10.44 12.22 -12.75
C GLU A 103 -10.84 11.90 -11.31
N ALA A 104 -10.85 10.63 -10.89
CA ALA A 104 -11.11 10.27 -9.50
C ALA A 104 -10.13 11.04 -8.58
N THR A 105 -10.64 11.72 -7.57
CA THR A 105 -9.87 12.68 -6.75
C THR A 105 -9.86 12.32 -5.27
N ILE A 106 -8.76 12.64 -4.59
CA ILE A 106 -8.67 12.58 -3.14
C ILE A 106 -9.58 13.66 -2.53
N ARG A 107 -10.67 13.25 -1.88
CA ARG A 107 -11.55 14.16 -1.16
C ARG A 107 -10.97 14.57 0.20
N ASN A 108 -10.44 13.59 0.91
CA ASN A 108 -9.88 13.75 2.25
C ASN A 108 -8.76 12.73 2.44
N ILE A 109 -7.75 13.08 3.23
CA ILE A 109 -6.60 12.22 3.51
C ILE A 109 -6.04 12.53 4.90
N ALA A 110 -5.75 11.49 5.68
CA ALA A 110 -5.19 11.66 7.02
C ALA A 110 -4.37 10.43 7.44
N PHE A 111 -3.26 10.65 8.14
CA PHE A 111 -2.64 9.57 8.92
C PHE A 111 -3.45 9.36 10.20
N GLN A 112 -4.05 8.18 10.35
CA GLN A 112 -4.71 7.77 11.59
C GLN A 112 -3.74 7.08 12.54
N PHE A 113 -2.69 6.48 12.01
CA PHE A 113 -1.54 6.01 12.78
C PHE A 113 -0.26 6.22 11.99
N TRP A 114 0.71 6.86 12.64
CA TRP A 114 2.04 7.11 12.09
C TRP A 114 2.95 5.96 12.51
N GLY A 115 3.37 5.15 11.53
CA GLY A 115 4.20 3.97 11.76
C GLY A 115 5.69 4.17 11.54
N ASP A 116 6.13 5.40 11.25
CA ASP A 116 7.54 5.77 11.14
C ASP A 116 7.96 6.47 12.44
N SER A 117 9.21 6.88 12.53
CA SER A 117 9.69 7.60 13.68
C SER A 117 9.05 9.00 13.79
N PRO A 118 8.78 9.50 15.00
CA PRO A 118 8.15 10.82 15.20
C PRO A 118 8.98 11.99 14.63
N VAL A 119 10.30 11.82 14.63
CA VAL A 119 11.28 12.76 14.08
C VAL A 119 12.28 11.99 13.22
N ASN A 120 12.57 12.51 12.05
CA ASN A 120 13.63 12.02 11.19
C ASN A 120 15.00 12.44 11.75
N PRO A 121 15.93 11.51 12.01
CA PRO A 121 17.21 11.78 12.66
C PRO A 121 18.22 12.39 11.68
N GLU A 122 18.00 12.27 10.38
CA GLU A 122 18.89 12.79 9.35
C GLU A 122 18.64 14.27 9.08
N ASN A 123 17.36 14.67 8.98
CA ASN A 123 16.99 16.04 8.61
C ASN A 123 16.07 16.76 9.62
N GLY A 124 15.71 16.12 10.73
CA GLY A 124 14.88 16.71 11.77
C GLY A 124 13.39 16.83 11.43
N ILE A 125 12.97 16.40 10.23
CA ILE A 125 11.57 16.49 9.80
C ILE A 125 10.69 15.66 10.72
N THR A 126 9.64 16.29 11.22
CA THR A 126 8.68 15.74 12.16
C THR A 126 7.47 15.18 11.44
N TYR A 127 6.79 14.24 12.10
CA TYR A 127 5.46 13.79 11.71
C TYR A 127 4.50 14.97 11.48
N ASN A 128 4.54 16.01 12.32
CA ASN A 128 3.64 17.14 12.20
C ASN A 128 3.86 17.96 10.93
N GLU A 129 5.11 18.13 10.48
CA GLU A 129 5.40 18.80 9.22
C GLU A 129 4.84 17.97 8.04
N ILE A 130 5.11 16.66 7.99
CA ILE A 130 4.54 15.79 6.94
C ILE A 130 3.00 15.87 6.96
N LYS A 131 2.38 15.76 8.14
CA LYS A 131 0.92 15.82 8.30
C LYS A 131 0.34 17.16 7.85
N ASN A 132 1.01 18.27 8.12
CA ASN A 132 0.46 19.62 7.90
C ASN A 132 0.84 20.21 6.54
N GLU A 133 1.81 19.63 5.83
CA GLU A 133 2.31 20.17 4.56
C GLU A 133 2.11 19.19 3.41
N PHE A 134 2.49 17.93 3.58
CA PHE A 134 2.39 16.93 2.52
C PHE A 134 0.97 16.41 2.31
N LEU A 135 0.24 16.05 3.38
CA LEU A 135 -1.13 15.57 3.23
C LEU A 135 -2.08 16.61 2.63
N PRO A 136 -2.04 17.90 3.03
CA PRO A 136 -2.85 18.93 2.38
C PRO A 136 -2.48 19.14 0.92
N TYR A 137 -1.21 18.99 0.54
CA TYR A 137 -0.79 19.04 -0.87
C TYR A 137 -1.43 17.93 -1.72
N LEU A 138 -1.57 16.72 -1.17
CA LEU A 138 -2.21 15.59 -1.84
C LEU A 138 -3.74 15.73 -1.94
N GLN A 139 -4.35 16.48 -1.04
CA GLN A 139 -5.80 16.66 -1.05
C GLN A 139 -6.24 17.31 -2.36
N TYR A 140 -7.29 16.75 -2.97
CA TYR A 140 -7.84 17.12 -4.27
C TYR A 140 -7.00 16.75 -5.50
N LYS A 141 -5.84 16.10 -5.33
CA LYS A 141 -5.13 15.52 -6.47
C LYS A 141 -5.94 14.38 -7.08
N SER A 142 -6.00 14.39 -8.40
CA SER A 142 -6.60 13.33 -9.22
C SER A 142 -5.71 12.10 -9.33
N LYS A 143 -6.29 10.97 -9.73
CA LYS A 143 -5.54 9.77 -10.11
C LYS A 143 -4.49 10.10 -11.16
N ALA A 144 -4.83 10.87 -12.19
CA ALA A 144 -3.90 11.25 -13.25
C ALA A 144 -2.71 12.09 -12.75
N GLU A 145 -2.90 12.92 -11.73
CA GLU A 145 -1.80 13.64 -11.07
C GLU A 145 -0.97 12.71 -10.19
N ILE A 146 -1.61 11.87 -9.38
CA ILE A 146 -0.94 10.93 -8.46
C ILE A 146 -0.12 9.89 -9.23
N ASP A 147 -0.60 9.43 -10.39
CA ASP A 147 0.15 8.50 -11.26
C ASP A 147 1.42 9.11 -11.85
N LYS A 148 1.47 10.43 -12.02
CA LYS A 148 2.68 11.15 -12.47
C LYS A 148 3.71 11.34 -11.36
N MET A 149 3.29 11.27 -10.09
CA MET A 149 4.15 11.45 -8.92
C MET A 149 4.65 10.10 -8.43
N THR A 150 5.78 9.66 -8.97
CA THR A 150 6.37 8.36 -8.59
C THR A 150 7.27 8.46 -7.36
N SER A 151 7.79 9.65 -7.09
CA SER A 151 8.64 9.99 -5.95
C SER A 151 8.49 11.46 -5.57
N LEU A 152 9.08 11.85 -4.44
CA LEU A 152 9.22 13.23 -3.98
C LEU A 152 9.74 14.17 -5.08
N LYS A 153 10.64 13.70 -5.94
CA LYS A 153 11.25 14.53 -7.00
C LYS A 153 10.27 14.94 -8.10
N ASP A 154 9.17 14.20 -8.23
CA ASP A 154 8.14 14.47 -9.22
C ASP A 154 7.12 15.52 -8.72
N ILE A 155 7.22 15.92 -7.45
CA ILE A 155 6.43 17.01 -6.86
C ILE A 155 7.04 18.34 -7.27
N THR A 156 6.50 18.94 -8.33
CA THR A 156 7.06 20.20 -8.88
C THR A 156 6.23 21.44 -8.54
N ASP A 157 5.02 21.28 -8.00
CA ASP A 157 4.04 22.36 -7.77
C ASP A 157 3.72 22.60 -6.28
N ALA A 158 4.40 21.92 -5.34
CA ALA A 158 4.13 22.03 -3.90
C ALA A 158 4.60 23.34 -3.22
N GLY A 159 5.07 24.32 -3.98
CA GLY A 159 5.49 25.62 -3.45
C GLY A 159 6.67 25.52 -2.47
N GLN A 160 6.71 26.45 -1.51
CA GLN A 160 7.78 26.56 -0.52
C GLN A 160 7.25 26.34 0.90
N VAL A 161 8.12 25.81 1.76
CA VAL A 161 7.85 25.58 3.18
C VAL A 161 8.88 26.33 4.01
N GLU A 162 8.53 26.70 5.24
CA GLU A 162 9.42 27.44 6.14
C GLU A 162 9.99 26.51 7.21
N ARG A 163 11.29 26.63 7.47
CA ARG A 163 12.00 25.94 8.54
C ARG A 163 12.91 26.94 9.24
N ASN A 164 12.75 27.12 10.56
CA ASN A 164 13.57 28.03 11.35
C ASN A 164 13.69 29.47 10.78
N GLY A 165 12.65 29.97 10.11
CA GLY A 165 12.63 31.30 9.48
C GLY A 165 13.23 31.36 8.07
N GLU A 166 13.72 30.25 7.54
CA GLU A 166 14.23 30.12 6.17
C GLU A 166 13.23 29.38 5.27
N LYS A 167 13.09 29.82 4.02
CA LYS A 167 12.20 29.19 3.04
C LYS A 167 12.96 28.18 2.19
N PHE A 168 12.40 27.00 2.04
CA PHE A 168 12.91 25.91 1.22
C PHE A 168 11.85 25.51 0.21
N ASP A 169 12.28 25.12 -0.99
CA ASP A 169 11.39 24.43 -1.90
C ASP A 169 10.97 23.10 -1.26
N PHE A 170 9.71 22.70 -1.46
CA PHE A 170 9.15 21.51 -0.80
C PHE A 170 10.04 20.27 -0.97
N VAL A 171 10.48 20.00 -2.20
CA VAL A 171 11.35 18.86 -2.52
C VAL A 171 12.65 18.88 -1.70
N ASP A 172 13.27 20.04 -1.58
CA ASP A 172 14.53 20.20 -0.86
C ASP A 172 14.32 19.99 0.65
N ALA A 173 13.24 20.54 1.21
CA ALA A 173 12.89 20.39 2.62
C ALA A 173 12.68 18.91 3.02
N TYR A 174 12.20 18.08 2.10
CA TYR A 174 11.85 16.68 2.35
C TYR A 174 12.86 15.66 1.83
N THR A 175 13.99 16.08 1.24
CA THR A 175 14.96 15.16 0.62
C THR A 175 15.47 14.06 1.56
N GLY A 176 15.67 14.37 2.85
CA GLY A 176 16.05 13.40 3.90
C GLY A 176 14.90 12.54 4.46
N ALA A 177 13.65 12.76 4.02
CA ALA A 177 12.45 12.04 4.44
C ALA A 177 11.70 11.43 3.24
N SER A 178 12.39 11.23 2.12
CA SER A 178 11.83 10.76 0.84
C SER A 178 11.10 9.41 0.96
N VAL A 179 11.64 8.46 1.71
CA VAL A 179 11.05 7.10 1.83
C VAL A 179 9.58 7.14 2.27
N SER A 180 9.24 7.94 3.28
CA SER A 180 7.86 8.02 3.79
C SER A 180 6.92 8.72 2.80
N ILE A 181 7.42 9.73 2.07
CA ILE A 181 6.69 10.44 1.02
C ILE A 181 6.42 9.51 -0.17
N ASP A 182 7.48 8.89 -0.69
CA ASP A 182 7.48 8.00 -1.84
C ASP A 182 6.54 6.81 -1.63
N ASN A 183 6.56 6.20 -0.44
CA ASN A 183 5.69 5.06 -0.13
C ASN A 183 4.23 5.46 0.07
N THR A 184 3.96 6.67 0.56
CA THR A 184 2.58 7.21 0.59
C THR A 184 2.05 7.41 -0.83
N LEU A 185 2.85 8.00 -1.74
CA LEU A 185 2.48 8.13 -3.16
C LEU A 185 2.26 6.76 -3.82
N SER A 186 3.13 5.79 -3.53
CA SER A 186 3.02 4.43 -4.06
C SER A 186 1.73 3.73 -3.62
N VAL A 187 1.37 3.83 -2.35
CA VAL A 187 0.11 3.27 -1.83
C VAL A 187 -1.10 3.99 -2.40
N LEU A 188 -1.05 5.31 -2.58
CA LEU A 188 -2.14 6.05 -3.21
C LEU A 188 -2.36 5.61 -4.67
N ARG A 189 -1.29 5.39 -5.46
CA ARG A 189 -1.40 4.83 -6.82
C ARG A 189 -2.04 3.44 -6.82
N ALA A 190 -1.61 2.57 -5.90
CA ALA A 190 -2.21 1.23 -5.75
C ALA A 190 -3.69 1.31 -5.37
N LEU A 191 -4.05 2.21 -4.45
CA LEU A 191 -5.41 2.45 -4.02
C LEU A 191 -6.29 2.98 -5.16
N PHE A 192 -5.80 3.96 -5.92
CA PHE A 192 -6.53 4.48 -7.09
C PHE A 192 -6.74 3.41 -8.15
N LYS A 193 -5.75 2.56 -8.40
CA LYS A 193 -5.89 1.41 -9.31
C LYS A 193 -6.98 0.45 -8.82
N TYR A 194 -6.98 0.10 -7.54
CA TYR A 194 -8.02 -0.74 -6.94
C TYR A 194 -9.40 -0.08 -7.04
N HIS A 195 -9.51 1.18 -6.63
CA HIS A 195 -10.73 1.97 -6.63
C HIS A 195 -11.36 2.04 -8.02
N THR A 196 -10.58 2.49 -9.00
CA THR A 196 -11.08 2.64 -10.38
C THR A 196 -11.46 1.32 -11.02
N ALA A 197 -10.70 0.26 -10.74
CA ALA A 197 -11.04 -1.08 -11.23
C ALA A 197 -12.39 -1.58 -10.71
N LYS A 198 -12.79 -1.16 -9.51
CA LYS A 198 -14.02 -1.57 -8.84
C LYS A 198 -15.22 -0.69 -9.19
N TYR A 199 -15.03 0.63 -9.21
CA TYR A 199 -16.13 1.61 -9.30
C TYR A 199 -16.37 2.20 -10.69
N TYR A 200 -15.41 2.07 -11.61
CA TYR A 200 -15.51 2.69 -12.94
C TYR A 200 -15.56 1.68 -14.10
N ASN A 201 -15.36 0.39 -13.85
CA ASN A 201 -15.46 -0.67 -14.87
C ASN A 201 -16.89 -1.20 -15.07
N SER A 202 -17.91 -0.32 -15.02
CA SER A 202 -19.32 -0.69 -15.23
C SER A 202 -19.70 -0.80 -16.70
#